data_AF-N4TY85-F1
#
_entry.id   AF-N4TY85-F1
#
_cell.length_a   1.000
_cell.length_b   1.000
_cell.length_c   1.000
_cell.angle_alpha   90.00
_cell.angle_beta   90.00
_cell.angle_gamma   90.00
#
_symmetry.space_group_name_H-M   'P 1'
#
loop_
_entity.id
_entity.type
_entity.pdbx_description
1 polymer ?
#
loop_
_entity_poly.entity_id
_entity_poly.type
_entity_poly.pdbx_seq_one_letter_code
_entity_poly.pdbx_strand_id
1 'polypeptide(L)'
;MSEAELRAFTGKGNSSGSDSEEDLKIRIYASYLLFEMSNSGNALEEAILWTKRGIVASPPDKQALNEWLDILVTLLVILHHSQQLAGRIAEATEAIEDLSRAIDAMKTAISLTPDDSPDLADRLNNLGLWLSTRFERIDMVEDLDYAVEAAKKAVKLTPESHQHYAGYLNNLANSHGKRFQRTSTVDDINCAIEASSRAVKSTSRKHPSFLNSLGVWLCARFETSGELMDLDHSIEAARRAVDITSPSLRKFERTDSVKDLNEALDIFTQCLGATPRDGPNFASTLNNLGICHGMRFERAGSIADLDHAIERTHESVVSTPHGHPQLPNRLNSLGNQLRARFQRTGAAQDLEHAIDAAEKAIKIATKTHPHYPTYLSSLANKLSLRSERTNEVHHLDRAIDLIDEAIQGTPLSRDSLAAYYNNLGSSLRTRYEKVGRESDIARAIEASNKAVDLTARDHPDISSYLNTLSNVFGSRFHRADSLDDLDRCIKNITKAVEAMPQDHPDRSVIINSLGNGLDKRFEVTKSAGDRDSQMQWLLQAWNSKAAAPSQKNTSSWFCCLRIHTAKRMGEGQCIAA
;
A
#
# COMPACT_ATOMS: atom_id res chain seq x y z
N MET A 1 38.85 11.61 33.11
CA MET A 1 38.27 11.93 34.42
C MET A 1 37.51 10.73 34.92
N SER A 2 37.53 10.46 36.23
CA SER A 2 36.72 9.43 36.87
C SER A 2 35.26 9.88 37.03
N GLU A 3 34.33 8.94 37.22
CA GLU A 3 32.92 9.26 37.49
C GLU A 3 32.76 10.18 38.72
N ALA A 4 33.59 9.98 39.75
CA ALA A 4 33.60 10.83 40.95
C ALA A 4 34.06 12.27 40.65
N GLU A 5 35.05 12.44 39.77
CA GLU A 5 35.51 13.76 39.33
C GLU A 5 34.42 14.47 38.51
N LEU A 6 33.75 13.77 37.58
CA LEU A 6 32.66 14.35 36.81
C LEU A 6 31.47 14.75 37.69
N ARG A 7 31.09 13.93 38.68
CA ARG A 7 30.02 14.28 39.65
C ARG A 7 30.37 15.50 40.50
N ALA A 8 31.65 15.81 40.71
CA ALA A 8 32.07 17.03 41.39
C ALA A 8 31.77 18.30 40.56
N PHE A 9 31.75 18.19 39.23
CA PHE A 9 31.34 19.26 38.34
C PHE A 9 29.81 19.37 38.20
N THR A 10 29.03 18.32 38.49
CA THR A 10 27.55 18.34 38.39
C THR A 10 26.82 18.63 39.72
N GLY A 11 27.47 18.39 40.87
CA GLY A 11 26.90 18.50 42.22
C GLY A 11 26.46 19.91 42.69
N LYS A 12 25.39 19.94 43.49
CA LYS A 12 24.56 21.09 43.91
C LYS A 12 25.21 22.13 44.85
N GLY A 13 25.02 23.41 44.52
CA GLY A 13 24.35 24.38 45.42
C GLY A 13 25.17 25.54 46.02
N ASN A 14 24.74 26.76 45.70
CA ASN A 14 25.10 28.08 46.28
C ASN A 14 26.33 28.83 45.72
N SER A 15 26.54 28.88 44.41
CA SER A 15 27.05 30.14 43.83
C SER A 15 25.89 31.13 43.78
N SER A 16 25.79 31.99 44.79
CA SER A 16 24.96 33.21 44.78
C SER A 16 25.51 34.29 43.84
N GLY A 17 26.24 33.88 42.80
CA GLY A 17 26.82 34.73 41.76
C GLY A 17 26.36 34.20 40.42
N SER A 18 26.16 35.10 39.46
CA SER A 18 25.82 34.73 38.08
C SER A 18 26.81 33.67 37.57
N ASP A 19 26.38 32.40 37.52
CA ASP A 19 27.17 31.34 36.89
C ASP A 19 27.53 31.83 35.49
N SER A 20 28.82 31.88 35.18
CA SER A 20 29.26 32.35 33.88
C SER A 20 28.78 31.37 32.79
N GLU A 21 28.68 31.84 31.55
CA GLU A 21 28.35 30.98 30.41
C GLU A 21 29.30 29.77 30.30
N GLU A 22 30.57 29.97 30.62
CA GLU A 22 31.60 28.93 30.63
C GLU A 22 31.34 27.88 31.73
N ASP A 23 30.96 28.32 32.93
CA ASP A 23 30.60 27.41 34.04
C ASP A 23 29.40 26.53 33.68
N LEU A 24 28.39 27.10 33.03
CA LEU A 24 27.22 26.36 32.57
C LEU A 24 27.57 25.36 31.47
N LYS A 25 28.39 25.74 30.49
CA LYS A 25 28.89 24.84 29.43
C LYS A 25 29.71 23.68 30.00
N ILE A 26 30.55 23.92 31.01
CA ILE A 26 31.30 22.87 31.71
C ILE A 26 30.37 21.89 32.43
N ARG A 27 29.36 22.39 33.15
CA ARG A 27 28.37 21.55 33.85
C ARG A 27 27.57 20.68 32.89
N ILE A 28 27.17 21.23 31.73
CA ILE A 28 26.46 20.48 30.68
C ILE A 28 27.35 19.36 30.15
N TYR A 29 28.59 19.67 29.80
CA TYR A 29 29.52 18.69 29.25
C TYR A 29 29.86 17.58 30.25
N ALA A 30 30.08 17.93 31.53
CA ALA A 30 30.31 16.95 32.59
C ALA A 30 29.10 16.03 32.80
N SER A 31 27.88 16.59 32.76
CA SER A 31 26.62 15.83 32.88
C SER A 31 26.42 14.89 31.68
N TYR A 32 26.76 15.34 30.47
CA TYR A 32 26.71 14.51 29.26
C TYR A 32 27.72 13.36 29.29
N LEU A 33 28.97 13.62 29.72
CA LEU A 33 29.97 12.55 29.87
C LEU A 33 29.57 11.52 30.93
N LEU A 34 28.90 11.93 32.01
CA LEU A 34 28.33 11.01 32.98
C LEU A 34 27.24 10.13 32.36
N PHE A 35 26.40 10.71 31.50
CA PHE A 35 25.41 9.93 30.74
C PHE A 35 26.10 8.89 29.84
N GLU A 36 27.11 9.26 29.03
CA GLU A 36 27.84 8.32 28.18
C GLU A 36 28.52 7.18 28.98
N MET A 37 29.01 7.46 30.18
CA MET A 37 29.65 6.44 31.03
C MET A 37 28.67 5.51 31.76
N SER A 38 27.49 6.01 32.15
CA SER A 38 26.56 5.31 33.04
C SER A 38 25.25 4.88 32.38
N ASN A 39 24.97 5.40 31.18
CA ASN A 39 23.69 5.32 30.48
C ASN A 39 22.48 5.75 31.33
N SER A 40 22.70 6.63 32.32
CA SER A 40 21.69 7.10 33.26
C SER A 40 20.95 8.33 32.73
N GLY A 41 19.65 8.18 32.42
CA GLY A 41 18.79 9.29 31.97
C GLY A 41 18.80 10.51 32.90
N ASN A 42 18.95 10.31 34.22
CA ASN A 42 19.03 11.40 35.20
C ASN A 42 20.20 12.37 34.94
N ALA A 43 21.34 11.87 34.43
CA ALA A 43 22.50 12.73 34.13
C ALA A 43 22.23 13.60 32.90
N LEU A 44 21.45 13.09 31.96
CA LEU A 44 21.05 13.84 30.77
C LEU A 44 19.96 14.89 31.08
N GLU A 45 19.03 14.58 31.98
CA GLU A 45 18.08 15.56 32.52
C GLU A 45 18.78 16.70 33.27
N GLU A 46 19.83 16.40 34.03
CA GLU A 46 20.68 17.42 34.66
C GLU A 46 21.35 18.32 33.60
N ALA A 47 21.88 17.75 32.52
CA ALA A 47 22.43 18.52 31.41
C ALA A 47 21.39 19.47 30.80
N ILE A 48 20.17 18.98 30.55
CA ILE A 48 19.05 19.78 30.04
C ILE A 48 18.68 20.92 30.99
N LEU A 49 18.68 20.66 32.30
CA LEU A 49 18.38 21.68 33.31
C LEU A 49 19.41 22.82 33.28
N TRP A 50 20.70 22.50 33.18
CA TRP A 50 21.76 23.51 33.06
C TRP A 50 21.64 24.33 31.78
N THR A 51 21.32 23.69 30.66
CA THR A 51 21.09 24.37 29.38
C THR A 51 19.90 25.34 29.46
N LYS A 52 18.80 24.95 30.11
CA LYS A 52 17.65 25.85 30.34
C LYS A 52 18.02 27.06 31.19
N ARG A 53 18.91 26.91 32.18
CA ARG A 53 19.44 28.06 32.94
C ARG A 53 20.29 28.98 32.07
N GLY A 54 21.09 28.42 31.17
CA GLY A 54 21.83 29.18 30.16
C GLY A 54 20.93 30.01 29.26
N ILE A 55 19.81 29.44 28.77
CA ILE A 55 18.80 30.17 27.99
C ILE A 55 18.24 31.37 28.75
N VAL A 56 17.88 31.19 30.03
CA VAL A 56 17.30 32.27 30.85
C VAL A 56 18.33 33.35 31.20
N ALA A 57 19.59 32.95 31.40
CA ALA A 57 20.70 33.86 31.71
C ALA A 57 21.32 34.52 30.47
N SER A 58 20.98 34.05 29.26
CA SER A 58 21.54 34.54 28.01
C SER A 58 21.14 36.00 27.78
N PRO A 59 22.07 36.87 27.33
CA PRO A 59 21.71 38.22 26.91
C PRO A 59 20.71 38.17 25.74
N PRO A 60 19.94 39.25 25.47
CA PRO A 60 18.95 39.30 24.39
C PRO A 60 19.55 39.27 22.97
N ASP A 61 20.80 38.83 22.84
CA ASP A 61 21.44 38.56 21.56
C ASP A 61 20.90 37.25 20.96
N LYS A 62 20.48 37.33 19.69
CA LYS A 62 19.89 36.21 18.97
C LYS A 62 20.90 35.07 18.76
N GLN A 63 22.18 35.39 18.62
CA GLN A 63 23.21 34.39 18.37
C GLN A 63 23.48 33.54 19.62
N ALA A 64 23.72 34.18 20.77
CA ALA A 64 23.91 33.48 22.03
C ALA A 64 22.70 32.59 22.39
N LEU A 65 21.48 33.10 22.20
CA LEU A 65 20.25 32.33 22.43
C LEU A 65 20.11 31.12 21.49
N ASN A 66 20.53 31.25 20.23
CA ASN A 66 20.54 30.14 19.26
C ASN A 66 21.51 29.03 19.66
N GLU A 67 22.72 29.36 20.14
CA GLU A 67 23.67 28.36 20.64
C GLU A 67 23.10 27.54 21.80
N TRP A 68 22.41 28.21 22.73
CA TRP A 68 21.76 27.52 23.85
C TRP A 68 20.61 26.62 23.41
N LEU A 69 19.84 27.06 22.42
CA LEU A 69 18.75 26.25 21.85
C LEU A 69 19.30 25.04 21.09
N ASP A 70 20.45 25.14 20.42
CA ASP A 70 21.12 23.99 19.78
C ASP A 70 21.51 22.93 20.77
N ILE A 71 22.18 23.33 21.85
CA ILE A 71 22.57 22.42 22.93
C ILE A 71 21.32 21.76 23.50
N LEU A 72 20.25 22.53 23.75
CA LEU A 72 19.01 22.01 24.33
C LEU A 72 18.36 20.98 23.40
N VAL A 73 18.28 21.30 22.12
CA VAL A 73 17.75 20.43 21.09
C VAL A 73 18.54 19.12 21.02
N THR A 74 19.87 19.18 20.97
CA THR A 74 20.72 17.98 20.90
C THR A 74 20.50 17.08 22.12
N LEU A 75 20.48 17.65 23.32
CA LEU A 75 20.29 16.86 24.55
C LEU A 75 18.90 16.22 24.63
N LEU A 76 17.85 16.92 24.21
CA LEU A 76 16.49 16.36 24.17
C LEU A 76 16.34 15.21 23.16
N VAL A 77 17.05 15.28 22.03
CA VAL A 77 17.07 14.19 21.03
C VAL A 77 17.78 12.95 21.59
N ILE A 78 18.91 13.14 22.27
CA ILE A 78 19.65 12.04 22.92
C ILE A 78 18.79 11.41 24.03
N LEU A 79 18.05 12.23 24.78
CA LEU A 79 17.16 11.76 25.83
C LEU A 79 16.03 10.90 25.23
N HIS A 80 15.40 11.38 24.17
CA HIS A 80 14.36 10.64 23.46
C HIS A 80 14.85 9.28 22.94
N HIS A 81 16.04 9.22 22.33
CA HIS A 81 16.59 7.96 21.81
C HIS A 81 16.99 6.99 22.92
N SER A 82 17.62 7.48 24.00
CA SER A 82 18.04 6.62 25.11
C SER A 82 16.86 5.96 25.84
N GLN A 83 15.75 6.68 26.00
CA GLN A 83 14.52 6.15 26.61
C GLN A 83 13.78 5.16 25.69
N GLN A 84 13.86 5.34 24.37
CA GLN A 84 13.27 4.39 23.42
C GLN A 84 13.91 2.99 23.51
N LEU A 85 15.21 2.90 23.79
CA LEU A 85 15.91 1.64 24.01
C LEU A 85 15.52 0.94 25.34
N ALA A 86 14.98 1.66 26.32
CA ALA A 86 14.66 1.13 27.65
C ALA A 86 13.28 0.43 27.74
N GLY A 87 12.36 0.72 26.82
CA GLY A 87 11.24 -0.16 26.47
C GLY A 87 10.05 -0.26 27.46
N ARG A 88 9.83 0.65 28.42
CA ARG A 88 8.67 0.58 29.34
C ARG A 88 7.56 1.58 28.98
N ILE A 89 6.30 1.20 29.25
CA ILE A 89 5.10 1.96 28.85
C ILE A 89 5.01 3.35 29.51
N ALA A 90 5.48 3.52 30.76
CA ALA A 90 5.55 4.83 31.41
C ALA A 90 6.60 5.76 30.76
N GLU A 91 7.70 5.18 30.27
CA GLU A 91 8.78 5.89 29.57
C GLU A 91 8.33 6.34 28.17
N ALA A 92 7.32 5.69 27.57
CA ALA A 92 6.79 6.09 26.27
C ALA A 92 6.04 7.44 26.32
N THR A 93 5.33 7.74 27.43
CA THR A 93 4.65 9.03 27.62
C THR A 93 5.64 10.15 27.87
N GLU A 94 6.65 9.91 28.71
CA GLU A 94 7.75 10.87 28.96
C GLU A 94 8.56 11.14 27.68
N ALA A 95 8.87 10.10 26.89
CA ALA A 95 9.58 10.26 25.62
C ALA A 95 8.81 11.10 24.58
N ILE A 96 7.47 11.10 24.60
CA ILE A 96 6.64 11.94 23.72
C ILE A 96 6.64 13.40 24.19
N GLU A 97 6.61 13.63 25.51
CA GLU A 97 6.74 14.98 26.06
C GLU A 97 8.09 15.59 25.72
N ASP A 98 9.18 14.82 25.84
CA ASP A 98 10.52 15.29 25.52
C ASP A 98 10.70 15.57 24.02
N LEU A 99 10.12 14.74 23.14
CA LEU A 99 10.06 15.02 21.71
C LEU A 99 9.28 16.31 21.42
N SER A 100 8.19 16.57 22.14
CA SER A 100 7.41 17.79 21.98
C SER A 100 8.19 19.03 22.44
N ARG A 101 8.90 18.93 23.57
CA ARG A 101 9.81 19.98 24.06
C ARG A 101 10.93 20.26 23.04
N ALA A 102 11.47 19.24 22.39
CA ALA A 102 12.49 19.38 21.35
C ALA A 102 11.95 20.12 20.12
N ILE A 103 10.74 19.78 19.69
CA ILE A 103 10.03 20.42 18.57
C ILE A 103 9.80 21.91 18.88
N ASP A 104 9.36 22.25 20.09
CA ASP A 104 9.10 23.64 20.48
C ASP A 104 10.39 24.47 20.59
N ALA A 105 11.46 23.87 21.14
CA ALA A 105 12.79 24.49 21.16
C ALA A 105 13.31 24.73 19.73
N MET A 106 13.14 23.77 18.82
CA MET A 106 13.54 23.89 17.41
C MET A 106 12.74 24.96 16.67
N LYS A 107 11.42 25.04 16.87
CA LYS A 107 10.59 26.11 16.31
C LYS A 107 11.06 27.50 16.77
N THR A 108 11.43 27.61 18.05
CA THR A 108 11.99 28.85 18.60
C THR A 108 13.32 29.19 17.96
N ALA A 109 14.24 28.22 17.84
CA ALA A 109 15.54 28.42 17.19
C ALA A 109 15.39 28.86 15.72
N ILE A 110 14.46 28.24 14.98
CA ILE A 110 14.15 28.64 13.60
C ILE A 110 13.64 30.07 13.52
N SER A 111 12.80 30.52 14.46
CA SER A 111 12.28 31.90 14.47
C SER A 111 13.35 32.98 14.73
N LEU A 112 14.46 32.57 15.37
CA LEU A 112 15.59 33.44 15.71
C LEU A 112 16.73 33.35 14.68
N THR A 113 16.69 32.36 13.80
CA THR A 113 17.68 32.15 12.74
C THR A 113 17.35 33.03 11.53
N PRO A 114 18.26 33.92 11.09
CA PRO A 114 18.07 34.72 9.88
C PRO A 114 17.79 33.88 8.63
N ASP A 115 16.97 34.38 7.69
CA ASP A 115 16.60 33.66 6.46
C ASP A 115 17.78 33.39 5.50
N ASP A 116 18.89 34.12 5.64
CA ASP A 116 20.14 33.96 4.90
C ASP A 116 21.16 33.05 5.61
N SER A 117 20.84 32.54 6.81
CA SER A 117 21.70 31.61 7.54
C SER A 117 21.78 30.25 6.84
N PRO A 118 22.99 29.71 6.60
CA PRO A 118 23.18 28.37 6.07
C PRO A 118 22.52 27.28 6.93
N ASP A 119 22.44 27.48 8.24
CA ASP A 119 21.94 26.50 9.21
C ASP A 119 20.41 26.40 9.22
N LEU A 120 19.71 27.38 8.64
CA LEU A 120 18.24 27.42 8.64
C LEU A 120 17.65 26.22 7.89
N ALA A 121 18.27 25.81 6.77
CA ALA A 121 17.80 24.67 5.99
C ALA A 121 17.92 23.35 6.77
N ASP A 122 19.03 23.14 7.49
CA ASP A 122 19.24 21.97 8.33
C ASP A 122 18.26 21.91 9.50
N ARG A 123 18.01 23.05 10.16
CA ARG A 123 17.03 23.16 11.25
C ARG A 123 15.62 22.80 10.79
N LEU A 124 15.21 23.34 9.64
CA LEU A 124 13.91 23.05 9.04
C LEU A 124 13.76 21.57 8.64
N ASN A 125 14.82 20.97 8.09
CA ASN A 125 14.83 19.55 7.76
C ASN A 125 14.69 18.68 9.03
N ASN A 126 15.45 19.00 10.10
CA ASN A 126 15.40 18.27 11.36
C ASN A 126 14.04 18.41 12.05
N LEU A 127 13.45 19.62 12.01
CA LEU A 127 12.08 19.85 12.48
C LEU A 127 11.08 18.94 11.74
N GLY A 128 11.17 18.86 10.40
CA GLY A 128 10.29 18.01 9.59
C GLY A 128 10.39 16.52 9.95
N LEU A 129 11.61 16.03 10.23
CA LEU A 129 11.83 14.66 10.69
C LEU A 129 11.18 14.39 12.05
N TRP A 130 11.35 15.28 13.02
CA TRP A 130 10.78 15.09 14.37
C TRP A 130 9.27 15.22 14.42
N LEU A 131 8.70 16.16 13.67
CA LEU A 131 7.26 16.25 13.47
C LEU A 131 6.73 14.94 12.87
N SER A 132 7.42 14.39 11.88
CA SER A 132 7.06 13.08 11.31
C SER A 132 7.16 11.93 12.32
N THR A 133 8.17 11.92 13.19
CA THR A 133 8.31 10.91 14.25
C THR A 133 7.24 11.06 15.33
N ARG A 134 6.86 12.30 15.68
CA ARG A 134 5.78 12.53 16.64
C ARG A 134 4.43 12.11 16.06
N PHE A 135 4.17 12.43 14.80
CA PHE A 135 3.02 11.91 14.06
C PHE A 135 2.95 10.37 14.11
N GLU A 136 4.04 9.67 13.81
CA GLU A 136 4.08 8.19 13.86
C GLU A 136 3.71 7.60 15.23
N ARG A 137 3.93 8.36 16.31
CA ARG A 137 3.68 7.91 17.69
C ARG A 137 2.29 8.25 18.21
N ILE A 138 1.77 9.43 17.89
CA ILE A 138 0.53 9.95 18.48
C ILE A 138 -0.52 10.42 17.46
N ASP A 139 -0.31 10.19 16.16
CA ASP A 139 -1.24 10.51 15.05
C ASP A 139 -1.68 11.99 15.02
N MET A 140 -0.81 12.92 15.44
CA MET A 140 -1.10 14.35 15.42
C MET A 140 -0.96 14.90 14.00
N VAL A 141 -2.08 15.03 13.29
CA VAL A 141 -2.13 15.33 11.84
C VAL A 141 -1.51 16.69 11.51
N GLU A 142 -1.65 17.68 12.40
CA GLU A 142 -1.05 19.01 12.24
C GLU A 142 0.48 18.92 12.06
N ASP A 143 1.13 17.91 12.65
CA ASP A 143 2.56 17.69 12.48
C ASP A 143 2.95 17.38 11.04
N LEU A 144 2.10 16.70 10.28
CA LEU A 144 2.40 16.40 8.87
C LEU A 144 2.35 17.65 8.01
N ASP A 145 1.42 18.56 8.28
CA ASP A 145 1.35 19.85 7.58
C ASP A 145 2.58 20.69 7.90
N TYR A 146 2.96 20.79 9.17
CA TYR A 146 4.19 21.47 9.57
C TYR A 146 5.45 20.80 9.02
N ALA A 147 5.49 19.46 8.95
CA ALA A 147 6.62 18.71 8.42
C ALA A 147 6.82 18.97 6.91
N VAL A 148 5.72 18.94 6.15
CA VAL A 148 5.73 19.26 4.72
C VAL A 148 6.17 20.70 4.49
N GLU A 149 5.64 21.67 5.23
CA GLU A 149 6.02 23.08 5.06
C GLU A 149 7.48 23.35 5.47
N ALA A 150 7.95 22.74 6.57
CA ALA A 150 9.36 22.84 6.97
C ALA A 150 10.29 22.23 5.91
N ALA A 151 9.97 21.03 5.41
CA ALA A 151 10.76 20.37 4.38
C ALA A 151 10.75 21.14 3.03
N LYS A 152 9.61 21.74 2.64
CA LYS A 152 9.54 22.63 1.47
C LYS A 152 10.43 23.86 1.63
N LYS A 153 10.40 24.52 2.80
CA LYS A 153 11.25 25.69 3.06
C LYS A 153 12.74 25.29 3.06
N ALA A 154 13.10 24.14 3.63
CA ALA A 154 14.47 23.61 3.57
C ALA A 154 14.97 23.40 2.14
N VAL A 155 14.16 22.74 1.29
CA VAL A 155 14.48 22.54 -0.14
C VAL A 155 14.60 23.88 -0.88
N LYS A 156 13.72 24.85 -0.60
CA LYS A 156 13.73 26.17 -1.26
C LYS A 156 14.98 27.00 -0.93
N LEU A 157 15.47 26.92 0.31
CA LEU A 157 16.66 27.65 0.76
C LEU A 157 17.97 27.03 0.27
N THR A 158 17.91 25.80 -0.24
CA THR A 158 19.10 25.01 -0.57
C THR A 158 19.32 24.99 -2.08
N PRO A 159 20.46 25.50 -2.59
CA PRO A 159 20.79 25.40 -4.02
C PRO A 159 20.94 23.94 -4.47
N GLU A 160 20.62 23.66 -5.74
CA GLU A 160 20.67 22.27 -6.26
C GLU A 160 22.07 21.64 -6.23
N SER A 161 23.11 22.47 -6.25
CA SER A 161 24.51 22.06 -6.15
C SER A 161 24.94 21.68 -4.72
N HIS A 162 24.10 21.93 -3.72
CA HIS A 162 24.43 21.66 -2.31
C HIS A 162 24.34 20.18 -1.97
N GLN A 163 25.28 19.69 -1.16
CA GLN A 163 25.40 18.25 -0.81
C GLN A 163 24.14 17.67 -0.13
N HIS A 164 23.40 18.48 0.64
CA HIS A 164 22.22 18.03 1.37
C HIS A 164 20.91 18.20 0.59
N TYR A 165 20.92 18.85 -0.59
CA TYR A 165 19.71 19.13 -1.38
C TYR A 165 18.91 17.86 -1.71
N ALA A 166 19.59 16.81 -2.14
CA ALA A 166 18.97 15.52 -2.44
C ALA A 166 18.36 14.85 -1.19
N GLY A 167 19.04 14.99 -0.04
CA GLY A 167 18.55 14.48 1.24
C GLY A 167 17.28 15.20 1.70
N TYR A 168 17.23 16.53 1.57
CA TYR A 168 16.04 17.32 1.89
C TYR A 168 14.87 17.00 0.95
N LEU A 169 15.13 16.80 -0.35
CA LEU A 169 14.10 16.34 -1.30
C LEU A 169 13.55 14.96 -0.92
N ASN A 170 14.40 14.05 -0.46
CA ASN A 170 13.95 12.74 0.01
C ASN A 170 13.09 12.83 1.28
N ASN A 171 13.46 13.71 2.22
CA ASN A 171 12.69 13.93 3.44
C ASN A 171 11.36 14.65 3.17
N LEU A 172 11.35 15.58 2.20
CA LEU A 172 10.12 16.18 1.68
C LEU A 172 9.21 15.12 1.05
N ALA A 173 9.78 14.22 0.24
CA ALA A 173 9.03 13.12 -0.35
C ALA A 173 8.41 12.21 0.73
N ASN A 174 9.18 11.89 1.77
CA ASN A 174 8.68 11.09 2.88
C ASN A 174 7.57 11.79 3.68
N SER A 175 7.67 13.12 3.86
CA SER A 175 6.66 13.91 4.56
C SER A 175 5.34 13.93 3.77
N HIS A 176 5.42 14.18 2.46
CA HIS A 176 4.27 14.08 1.55
C HIS A 176 3.70 12.65 1.53
N GLY A 177 4.55 11.63 1.44
CA GLY A 177 4.11 10.23 1.41
C GLY A 177 3.41 9.79 2.70
N LYS A 178 3.89 10.23 3.87
CA LYS A 178 3.21 10.01 5.17
C LYS A 178 1.87 10.75 5.25
N ARG A 179 1.80 11.98 4.71
CA ARG A 179 0.53 12.72 4.61
C ARG A 179 -0.45 12.04 3.68
N PHE A 180 -0.03 11.62 2.49
CA PHE A 180 -0.83 10.77 1.60
C PHE A 180 -1.33 9.51 2.29
N GLN A 181 -0.46 8.79 3.01
CA GLN A 181 -0.85 7.60 3.75
C GLN A 181 -1.95 7.87 4.78
N ARG A 182 -2.04 9.09 5.31
CA ARG A 182 -3.04 9.50 6.30
C ARG A 182 -4.30 10.12 5.70
N THR A 183 -4.17 10.89 4.61
CA THR A 183 -5.24 11.71 4.01
C THR A 183 -5.74 11.18 2.66
N SER A 184 -4.97 10.29 2.02
CA SER A 184 -5.13 9.83 0.63
C SER A 184 -5.23 10.94 -0.41
N THR A 185 -4.66 12.11 -0.10
CA THR A 185 -4.62 13.23 -1.05
C THR A 185 -3.71 12.87 -2.23
N VAL A 186 -4.30 12.70 -3.42
CA VAL A 186 -3.55 12.31 -4.63
C VAL A 186 -2.42 13.28 -4.96
N ASP A 187 -2.61 14.57 -4.66
CA ASP A 187 -1.55 15.58 -4.82
C ASP A 187 -0.33 15.27 -3.95
N ASP A 188 -0.52 14.73 -2.74
CA ASP A 188 0.59 14.37 -1.86
C ASP A 188 1.42 13.21 -2.40
N ILE A 189 0.79 12.16 -2.94
CA ILE A 189 1.58 11.07 -3.53
C ILE A 189 2.30 11.51 -4.81
N ASN A 190 1.68 12.40 -5.59
CA ASN A 190 2.32 13.00 -6.76
C ASN A 190 3.53 13.87 -6.35
N CYS A 191 3.37 14.71 -5.33
CA CYS A 191 4.46 15.52 -4.78
C CYS A 191 5.57 14.63 -4.17
N ALA A 192 5.22 13.52 -3.53
CA ALA A 192 6.20 12.56 -3.00
C ALA A 192 7.03 11.93 -4.13
N ILE A 193 6.37 11.45 -5.19
CA ILE A 193 7.03 10.86 -6.35
C ILE A 193 7.88 11.90 -7.07
N GLU A 194 7.40 13.14 -7.22
CA GLU A 194 8.16 14.23 -7.84
C GLU A 194 9.42 14.57 -7.03
N ALA A 195 9.28 14.76 -5.71
CA ALA A 195 10.39 15.09 -4.82
C ALA A 195 11.43 13.96 -4.77
N SER A 196 11.00 12.69 -4.68
CA SER A 196 11.90 11.53 -4.78
C SER A 196 12.57 11.44 -6.16
N SER A 197 11.84 11.71 -7.25
CA SER A 197 12.39 11.72 -8.61
C SER A 197 13.45 12.81 -8.77
N ARG A 198 13.24 13.99 -8.18
CA ARG A 198 14.23 15.08 -8.16
C ARG A 198 15.45 14.72 -7.32
N ALA A 199 15.28 14.10 -6.15
CA ALA A 199 16.39 13.63 -5.31
C ALA A 199 17.30 12.61 -6.06
N VAL A 200 16.67 11.72 -6.82
CA VAL A 200 17.37 10.73 -7.66
C VAL A 200 18.13 11.40 -8.81
N LYS A 201 17.58 12.48 -9.39
CA LYS A 201 18.22 13.23 -10.49
C LYS A 201 19.36 14.15 -10.02
N SER A 202 19.25 14.74 -8.84
CA SER A 202 20.18 15.75 -8.33
C SER A 202 21.52 15.18 -7.85
N THR A 203 21.63 13.86 -7.67
CA THR A 203 22.85 13.24 -7.13
C THR A 203 23.63 12.49 -8.22
N SER A 204 24.89 12.85 -8.46
CA SER A 204 25.78 12.14 -9.40
C SER A 204 26.15 10.73 -8.90
N ARG A 205 26.24 10.57 -7.57
CA ARG A 205 26.20 9.27 -6.88
C ARG A 205 24.75 8.93 -6.61
N LYS A 206 24.15 8.17 -7.54
CA LYS A 206 22.85 7.53 -7.34
C LYS A 206 22.84 6.90 -5.93
N HIS A 207 21.97 7.36 -5.02
CA HIS A 207 21.94 6.88 -3.64
C HIS A 207 20.81 5.86 -3.46
N PRO A 208 21.08 4.63 -3.00
CA PRO A 208 20.09 3.55 -2.93
C PRO A 208 18.83 3.90 -2.13
N SER A 209 18.97 4.68 -1.05
CA SER A 209 17.83 5.08 -0.21
C SER A 209 16.83 6.01 -0.92
N PHE A 210 17.26 6.85 -1.86
CA PHE A 210 16.37 7.75 -2.61
C PHE A 210 15.56 6.98 -3.64
N LEU A 211 16.22 6.03 -4.30
CA LEU A 211 15.60 5.11 -5.23
C LEU A 211 14.61 4.16 -4.54
N ASN A 212 14.93 3.68 -3.34
CA ASN A 212 14.00 2.92 -2.51
C ASN A 212 12.78 3.76 -2.12
N SER A 213 12.97 5.01 -1.71
CA SER A 213 11.86 5.91 -1.35
C SER A 213 10.96 6.17 -2.56
N LEU A 214 11.55 6.40 -3.74
CA LEU A 214 10.80 6.51 -5.01
C LEU A 214 9.96 5.26 -5.31
N GLY A 215 10.56 4.06 -5.18
CA GLY A 215 9.84 2.80 -5.39
C GLY A 215 8.69 2.59 -4.41
N VAL A 216 8.88 2.92 -3.13
CA VAL A 216 7.80 2.84 -2.13
C VAL A 216 6.62 3.74 -2.52
N TRP A 217 6.87 4.99 -2.93
CA TRP A 217 5.80 5.91 -3.30
C TRP A 217 5.10 5.54 -4.61
N LEU A 218 5.85 5.02 -5.58
CA LEU A 218 5.27 4.48 -6.82
C LEU A 218 4.40 3.24 -6.54
N CYS A 219 4.83 2.32 -5.68
CA CYS A 219 3.99 1.21 -5.22
C CYS A 219 2.74 1.69 -4.49
N ALA A 220 2.87 2.67 -3.58
CA ALA A 220 1.73 3.20 -2.85
C ALA A 220 0.71 3.89 -3.78
N ARG A 221 1.18 4.54 -4.86
CA ARG A 221 0.28 5.07 -5.90
C ARG A 221 -0.37 3.95 -6.68
N PHE A 222 0.36 2.93 -7.11
CA PHE A 222 -0.18 1.73 -7.77
C PHE A 222 -1.26 1.03 -6.92
N GLU A 223 -1.05 0.86 -5.61
CA GLU A 223 -2.05 0.26 -4.71
C GLU A 223 -3.37 1.04 -4.69
N THR A 224 -3.34 2.34 -5.02
CA THR A 224 -4.50 3.22 -5.02
C THR A 224 -5.10 3.41 -6.41
N SER A 225 -4.28 3.47 -7.46
CA SER A 225 -4.69 3.75 -8.85
C SER A 225 -4.82 2.51 -9.73
N GLY A 226 -4.15 1.40 -9.39
CA GLY A 226 -4.02 0.22 -10.24
C GLY A 226 -3.13 0.41 -11.48
N GLU A 227 -2.45 1.55 -11.63
CA GLU A 227 -1.66 1.85 -12.82
C GLU A 227 -0.36 1.02 -12.88
N LEU A 228 -0.33 0.03 -13.77
CA LEU A 228 0.83 -0.86 -13.94
C LEU A 228 2.14 -0.11 -14.25
N MET A 229 2.07 1.06 -14.89
CA MET A 229 3.23 1.91 -15.17
C MET A 229 3.94 2.38 -13.89
N ASP A 230 3.22 2.57 -12.79
CA ASP A 230 3.82 2.92 -11.50
C ASP A 230 4.53 1.73 -10.87
N LEU A 231 3.98 0.53 -11.04
CA LEU A 231 4.64 -0.69 -10.61
C LEU A 231 5.95 -0.91 -11.41
N ASP A 232 5.92 -0.72 -12.73
CA ASP A 232 7.11 -0.83 -13.58
C ASP A 232 8.19 0.19 -13.18
N HIS A 233 7.80 1.44 -12.93
CA HIS A 233 8.72 2.46 -12.46
C HIS A 233 9.23 2.22 -11.03
N SER A 234 8.42 1.62 -10.16
CA SER A 234 8.83 1.23 -8.82
C SER A 234 9.91 0.15 -8.87
N ILE A 235 9.66 -0.87 -9.70
CA ILE A 235 10.60 -1.95 -10.00
C ILE A 235 11.91 -1.37 -10.57
N GLU A 236 11.83 -0.44 -11.53
CA GLU A 236 13.01 0.23 -12.11
C GLU A 236 13.80 1.07 -11.08
N ALA A 237 13.11 1.81 -10.20
CA ALA A 237 13.76 2.54 -9.13
C ALA A 237 14.50 1.57 -8.18
N ALA A 238 13.85 0.49 -7.79
CA ALA A 238 14.42 -0.54 -6.93
C ALA A 238 15.62 -1.25 -7.59
N ARG A 239 15.54 -1.57 -8.89
CA ARG A 239 16.66 -2.12 -9.70
C ARG A 239 17.87 -1.22 -9.64
N ARG A 240 17.68 0.06 -9.94
CA ARG A 240 18.75 1.05 -9.91
C ARG A 240 19.38 1.16 -8.52
N ALA A 241 18.62 0.99 -7.43
CA ALA A 241 19.14 1.02 -6.07
C ALA A 241 20.11 -0.13 -5.80
N VAL A 242 19.78 -1.32 -6.33
CA VAL A 242 20.58 -2.55 -6.24
C VAL A 242 21.83 -2.48 -7.12
N ASP A 243 21.72 -1.97 -8.35
CA ASP A 243 22.86 -1.77 -9.27
C ASP A 243 24.00 -0.96 -8.65
N ILE A 244 23.69 -0.08 -7.70
CA ILE A 244 24.65 0.76 -6.99
C ILE A 244 25.26 0.03 -5.79
N THR A 245 24.49 -0.83 -5.12
CA THR A 245 24.92 -1.56 -3.91
C THR A 245 25.68 -2.85 -4.24
N SER A 246 25.56 -3.39 -5.46
CA SER A 246 26.29 -4.57 -5.92
C SER A 246 26.75 -4.42 -7.37
N PRO A 247 28.05 -4.20 -7.65
CA PRO A 247 28.58 -4.04 -9.01
C PRO A 247 28.46 -5.29 -9.91
N SER A 248 28.04 -6.44 -9.37
CA SER A 248 28.05 -7.74 -10.05
C SER A 248 26.79 -8.06 -10.86
N LEU A 249 25.74 -7.24 -10.82
CA LEU A 249 24.47 -7.48 -11.54
C LEU A 249 24.34 -6.71 -12.86
N ARG A 250 25.47 -6.48 -13.54
CA ARG A 250 25.55 -5.63 -14.75
C ARG A 250 24.97 -6.25 -16.03
N LYS A 251 24.14 -7.30 -15.97
CA LYS A 251 23.74 -7.99 -17.20
C LYS A 251 22.44 -8.79 -17.06
N PHE A 252 21.29 -8.15 -17.24
CA PHE A 252 20.26 -8.66 -18.16
C PHE A 252 19.11 -7.68 -18.35
N GLU A 253 18.80 -7.37 -19.62
CA GLU A 253 17.69 -6.51 -20.02
C GLU A 253 16.40 -7.31 -20.29
N ARG A 254 15.28 -6.58 -20.07
CA ARG A 254 13.97 -6.59 -20.75
C ARG A 254 13.20 -7.90 -20.87
N THR A 255 12.04 -7.99 -20.21
CA THR A 255 10.67 -7.92 -20.82
C THR A 255 9.60 -8.36 -19.83
N ASP A 256 8.46 -7.66 -19.90
CA ASP A 256 7.16 -7.84 -19.24
C ASP A 256 6.73 -9.31 -19.00
N SER A 257 7.19 -9.89 -17.89
CA SER A 257 7.11 -11.34 -17.66
C SER A 257 7.34 -11.67 -16.19
N VAL A 258 7.01 -12.89 -15.74
CA VAL A 258 7.31 -13.46 -14.40
C VAL A 258 8.76 -13.19 -13.93
N LYS A 259 9.66 -12.90 -14.86
CA LYS A 259 11.01 -12.39 -14.65
C LYS A 259 11.07 -11.06 -13.87
N ASP A 260 10.23 -10.06 -14.15
CA ASP A 260 10.22 -8.78 -13.42
C ASP A 260 9.74 -8.97 -11.98
N LEU A 261 8.81 -9.91 -11.76
CA LEU A 261 8.37 -10.30 -10.41
C LEU A 261 9.46 -11.08 -9.66
N ASN A 262 10.19 -11.99 -10.33
CA ASN A 262 11.35 -12.66 -9.73
C ASN A 262 12.43 -11.65 -9.34
N GLU A 263 12.69 -10.66 -10.20
CA GLU A 263 13.65 -9.61 -9.93
C GLU A 263 13.18 -8.69 -8.80
N ALA A 264 11.90 -8.31 -8.75
CA ALA A 264 11.32 -7.58 -7.62
C ALA A 264 11.46 -8.36 -6.29
N LEU A 265 11.25 -9.67 -6.32
CA LEU A 265 11.43 -10.53 -5.15
C LEU A 265 12.89 -10.61 -4.70
N ASP A 266 13.83 -10.75 -5.63
CA ASP A 266 15.26 -10.73 -5.33
C ASP A 266 15.68 -9.38 -4.73
N ILE A 267 15.15 -8.27 -5.25
CA ILE A 267 15.42 -6.91 -4.78
C ILE A 267 14.84 -6.69 -3.39
N PHE A 268 13.56 -6.99 -3.16
CA PHE A 268 12.95 -6.84 -1.84
C PHE A 268 13.58 -7.76 -0.79
N THR A 269 14.05 -8.94 -1.19
CA THR A 269 14.82 -9.84 -0.30
C THR A 269 16.16 -9.23 0.11
N GLN A 270 16.88 -8.59 -0.82
CA GLN A 270 18.12 -7.88 -0.52
C GLN A 270 17.86 -6.62 0.34
N CYS A 271 16.82 -5.85 0.04
CA CYS A 271 16.40 -4.71 0.86
C CYS A 271 16.06 -5.13 2.29
N LEU A 272 15.37 -6.27 2.45
CA LEU A 272 15.07 -6.81 3.76
C LEU A 272 16.35 -7.16 4.54
N GLY A 273 17.35 -7.73 3.87
CA GLY A 273 18.67 -8.02 4.47
C GLY A 273 19.46 -6.78 4.88
N ALA A 274 19.25 -5.65 4.21
CA ALA A 274 19.92 -4.37 4.50
C ALA A 274 19.13 -3.47 5.48
N THR A 275 17.87 -3.77 5.76
CA THR A 275 17.02 -2.96 6.63
C THR A 275 17.13 -3.44 8.08
N PRO A 276 17.53 -2.58 9.04
CA PRO A 276 17.51 -2.94 10.46
C PRO A 276 16.11 -3.38 10.89
N ARG A 277 16.02 -4.44 11.70
CA ARG A 277 14.72 -5.01 12.14
C ARG A 277 13.83 -4.01 12.88
N ASP A 278 14.45 -3.07 13.59
CA ASP A 278 13.77 -2.01 14.35
C ASP A 278 13.55 -0.73 13.52
N GLY A 279 13.89 -0.76 12.22
CA GLY A 279 13.76 0.38 11.33
C GLY A 279 12.31 0.61 10.87
N PRO A 280 11.91 1.86 10.60
CA PRO A 280 10.53 2.22 10.23
C PRO A 280 10.05 1.54 8.94
N ASN A 281 10.99 1.12 8.07
CA ASN A 281 10.69 0.50 6.79
C ASN A 281 10.66 -1.03 6.82
N PHE A 282 11.11 -1.69 7.89
CA PHE A 282 11.25 -3.15 7.94
C PHE A 282 9.92 -3.87 7.67
N ALA A 283 8.88 -3.49 8.40
CA ALA A 283 7.55 -4.04 8.22
C ALA A 283 6.92 -3.67 6.85
N SER A 284 7.26 -2.51 6.28
CA SER A 284 6.80 -2.13 4.93
C SER A 284 7.45 -2.99 3.84
N THR A 285 8.76 -3.22 3.93
CA THR A 285 9.49 -4.10 2.99
C THR A 285 8.96 -5.54 3.06
N LEU A 286 8.66 -6.05 4.26
CA LEU A 286 8.02 -7.36 4.45
C LEU A 286 6.64 -7.45 3.79
N ASN A 287 5.80 -6.42 3.97
CA ASN A 287 4.47 -6.37 3.34
C ASN A 287 4.60 -6.40 1.82
N ASN A 288 5.49 -5.59 1.26
CA ASN A 288 5.68 -5.48 -0.18
C ASN A 288 6.24 -6.77 -0.77
N LEU A 289 7.21 -7.40 -0.11
CA LEU A 289 7.72 -8.71 -0.49
C LEU A 289 6.60 -9.76 -0.52
N GLY A 290 5.72 -9.73 0.47
CA GLY A 290 4.55 -10.60 0.52
C GLY A 290 3.55 -10.35 -0.61
N ILE A 291 3.27 -9.08 -0.95
CA ILE A 291 2.43 -8.72 -2.10
C ILE A 291 3.04 -9.21 -3.41
N CYS A 292 4.35 -9.01 -3.62
CA CYS A 292 5.06 -9.49 -4.81
C CYS A 292 4.99 -11.01 -4.96
N HIS A 293 5.13 -11.76 -3.85
CA HIS A 293 4.95 -13.20 -3.86
C HIS A 293 3.51 -13.59 -4.24
N GLY A 294 2.50 -12.88 -3.71
CA GLY A 294 1.09 -13.08 -4.08
C GLY A 294 0.81 -12.84 -5.57
N MET A 295 1.34 -11.75 -6.14
CA MET A 295 1.25 -11.46 -7.58
C MET A 295 1.97 -12.50 -8.43
N ARG A 296 3.14 -12.97 -7.98
CA ARG A 296 3.85 -14.07 -8.66
C ARG A 296 3.01 -15.33 -8.65
N PHE A 297 2.34 -15.63 -7.55
CA PHE A 297 1.37 -16.72 -7.50
C PHE A 297 0.23 -16.52 -8.51
N GLU A 298 -0.38 -15.33 -8.59
CA GLU A 298 -1.49 -15.08 -9.53
C GLU A 298 -1.08 -15.34 -10.99
N ARG A 299 0.17 -15.01 -11.35
CA ARG A 299 0.70 -15.20 -12.72
C ARG A 299 1.28 -16.60 -12.98
N ALA A 300 2.00 -17.18 -12.01
CA ALA A 300 2.77 -18.43 -12.19
C ALA A 300 2.08 -19.66 -11.57
N GLY A 301 1.11 -19.46 -10.67
CA GLY A 301 0.32 -20.51 -10.03
C GLY A 301 1.04 -21.34 -8.97
N SER A 302 2.24 -20.96 -8.55
CA SER A 302 3.06 -21.70 -7.57
C SER A 302 2.53 -21.52 -6.14
N ILE A 303 2.11 -22.62 -5.49
CA ILE A 303 1.61 -22.59 -4.10
C ILE A 303 2.70 -22.13 -3.13
N ALA A 304 3.97 -22.48 -3.38
CA ALA A 304 5.08 -22.02 -2.55
C ALA A 304 5.14 -20.49 -2.49
N ASP A 305 4.75 -19.79 -3.56
CA ASP A 305 4.73 -18.32 -3.55
C ASP A 305 3.65 -17.77 -2.63
N LEU A 306 2.49 -18.43 -2.53
CA LEU A 306 1.47 -18.06 -1.56
C LEU A 306 1.93 -18.28 -0.11
N ASP A 307 2.66 -19.36 0.15
CA ASP A 307 3.18 -19.62 1.49
C ASP A 307 4.18 -18.53 1.90
N HIS A 308 5.12 -18.16 1.01
CA HIS A 308 6.01 -17.03 1.25
C HIS A 308 5.24 -15.70 1.37
N ALA A 309 4.19 -15.48 0.57
CA ALA A 309 3.36 -14.29 0.66
C ALA A 309 2.71 -14.14 2.05
N ILE A 310 2.17 -15.23 2.56
CA ILE A 310 1.52 -15.29 3.88
C ILE A 310 2.57 -15.12 4.98
N GLU A 311 3.71 -15.80 4.91
CA GLU A 311 4.79 -15.66 5.89
C GLU A 311 5.28 -14.21 5.99
N ARG A 312 5.58 -13.57 4.85
CA ARG A 312 6.10 -12.19 4.83
C ARG A 312 5.06 -11.15 5.26
N THR A 313 3.81 -11.28 4.81
CA THR A 313 2.73 -10.39 5.28
C THR A 313 2.41 -10.60 6.76
N HIS A 314 2.51 -11.83 7.27
CA HIS A 314 2.35 -12.12 8.69
C HIS A 314 3.49 -11.52 9.52
N GLU A 315 4.75 -11.69 9.11
CA GLU A 315 5.91 -11.05 9.77
C GLU A 315 5.79 -9.52 9.76
N SER A 316 5.26 -8.94 8.67
CA SER A 316 4.96 -7.51 8.60
C SER A 316 3.97 -7.08 9.69
N VAL A 317 2.84 -7.80 9.82
CA VAL A 317 1.83 -7.53 10.85
C VAL A 317 2.43 -7.64 12.26
N VAL A 318 3.20 -8.69 12.54
CA VAL A 318 3.84 -8.91 13.85
C VAL A 318 4.86 -7.82 14.18
N SER A 319 5.59 -7.33 13.18
CA SER A 319 6.59 -6.27 13.34
C SER A 319 5.97 -4.86 13.40
N THR A 320 4.65 -4.75 13.36
CA THR A 320 3.93 -3.48 13.38
C THR A 320 3.38 -3.19 14.78
N PRO A 321 3.69 -2.03 15.40
CA PRO A 321 3.06 -1.62 16.66
C PRO A 321 1.54 -1.53 16.54
N HIS A 322 0.82 -1.90 17.60
CA HIS A 322 -0.66 -1.96 17.60
C HIS A 322 -1.36 -0.63 17.26
N GLY A 323 -0.74 0.52 17.58
CA GLY A 323 -1.28 1.85 17.26
C GLY A 323 -0.85 2.40 15.89
N HIS A 324 -0.08 1.63 15.11
CA HIS A 324 0.48 2.15 13.87
C HIS A 324 -0.60 2.33 12.78
N PRO A 325 -0.68 3.50 12.10
CA PRO A 325 -1.72 3.78 11.11
C PRO A 325 -1.82 2.77 9.96
N GLN A 326 -0.70 2.13 9.58
CA GLN A 326 -0.65 1.11 8.52
C GLN A 326 -0.98 -0.33 8.96
N LEU A 327 -1.23 -0.57 10.25
CA LEU A 327 -1.57 -1.92 10.72
C LEU A 327 -2.83 -2.49 10.04
N PRO A 328 -3.93 -1.72 9.87
CA PRO A 328 -5.10 -2.18 9.13
C PRO A 328 -4.78 -2.58 7.67
N ASN A 329 -3.93 -1.81 6.99
CA ASN A 329 -3.49 -2.12 5.62
C ASN A 329 -2.72 -3.45 5.56
N ARG A 330 -1.76 -3.66 6.48
CA ARG A 330 -0.96 -4.90 6.55
C ARG A 330 -1.83 -6.13 6.88
N LEU A 331 -2.81 -5.98 7.77
CA LEU A 331 -3.80 -7.00 8.07
C LEU A 331 -4.68 -7.34 6.84
N ASN A 332 -5.08 -6.32 6.08
CA ASN A 332 -5.82 -6.51 4.84
C ASN A 332 -4.99 -7.26 3.78
N SER A 333 -3.71 -6.92 3.62
CA SER A 333 -2.77 -7.66 2.75
C SER A 333 -2.67 -9.12 3.15
N LEU A 334 -2.43 -9.42 4.43
CA LEU A 334 -2.40 -10.78 4.96
C LEU A 334 -3.70 -11.53 4.67
N GLY A 335 -4.84 -10.89 4.93
CA GLY A 335 -6.16 -11.47 4.67
C GLY A 335 -6.39 -11.78 3.19
N ASN A 336 -5.83 -10.98 2.27
CA ASN A 336 -5.92 -11.25 0.84
C ASN A 336 -5.06 -12.44 0.39
N GLN A 337 -3.85 -12.59 0.95
CA GLN A 337 -3.01 -13.75 0.66
C GLN A 337 -3.62 -15.06 1.19
N LEU A 338 -4.17 -15.04 2.41
CA LEU A 338 -4.90 -16.16 2.98
C LEU A 338 -6.14 -16.54 2.16
N ARG A 339 -6.91 -15.54 1.70
CA ARG A 339 -8.05 -15.76 0.78
C ARG A 339 -7.59 -16.41 -0.52
N ALA A 340 -6.50 -15.95 -1.12
CA ALA A 340 -5.96 -16.53 -2.35
C ALA A 340 -5.53 -18.00 -2.15
N ARG A 341 -4.88 -18.33 -1.02
CA ARG A 341 -4.54 -19.73 -0.69
C ARG A 341 -5.78 -20.59 -0.45
N PHE A 342 -6.80 -20.07 0.22
CA PHE A 342 -8.09 -20.77 0.35
C PHE A 342 -8.69 -21.10 -1.02
N GLN A 343 -8.75 -20.15 -1.95
CA GLN A 343 -9.33 -20.39 -3.28
C GLN A 343 -8.59 -21.49 -4.08
N ARG A 344 -7.32 -21.74 -3.77
CA ARG A 344 -6.52 -22.77 -4.44
C ARG A 344 -6.53 -24.12 -3.76
N THR A 345 -6.54 -24.13 -2.44
CA THR A 345 -6.36 -25.36 -1.64
C THR A 345 -7.67 -25.87 -1.04
N GLY A 346 -8.68 -25.00 -0.93
CA GLY A 346 -9.91 -25.26 -0.17
C GLY A 346 -9.70 -25.28 1.34
N ALA A 347 -8.51 -24.89 1.85
CA ALA A 347 -8.18 -24.93 3.27
C ALA A 347 -9.08 -23.98 4.08
N ALA A 348 -10.12 -24.54 4.71
CA ALA A 348 -11.19 -23.77 5.33
C ALA A 348 -10.68 -22.78 6.40
N GLN A 349 -9.62 -23.16 7.11
CA GLN A 349 -9.00 -22.36 8.16
C GLN A 349 -8.36 -21.07 7.63
N ASP A 350 -7.83 -21.08 6.40
CA ASP A 350 -7.27 -19.87 5.79
C ASP A 350 -8.34 -18.81 5.55
N LEU A 351 -9.54 -19.23 5.16
CA LEU A 351 -10.67 -18.30 5.01
C LEU A 351 -11.08 -17.70 6.36
N GLU A 352 -11.09 -18.49 7.44
CA GLU A 352 -11.41 -17.99 8.77
C GLU A 352 -10.35 -17.00 9.27
N HIS A 353 -9.06 -17.30 9.08
CA HIS A 353 -7.97 -16.36 9.40
C HIS A 353 -8.02 -15.09 8.53
N ALA A 354 -8.41 -15.21 7.26
CA ALA A 354 -8.59 -14.07 6.38
C ALA A 354 -9.72 -13.14 6.87
N ILE A 355 -10.83 -13.72 7.37
CA ILE A 355 -11.95 -12.98 7.95
C ILE A 355 -11.50 -12.29 9.25
N ASP A 356 -10.84 -13.02 10.16
CA ASP A 356 -10.32 -12.47 11.42
C ASP A 356 -9.35 -11.30 11.18
N ALA A 357 -8.44 -11.41 10.19
CA ALA A 357 -7.55 -10.32 9.81
C ALA A 357 -8.31 -9.08 9.30
N ALA A 358 -9.33 -9.27 8.46
CA ALA A 358 -10.15 -8.18 7.95
C ALA A 358 -11.03 -7.54 9.03
N GLU A 359 -11.58 -8.32 9.96
CA GLU A 359 -12.34 -7.81 11.11
C GLU A 359 -11.43 -7.01 12.07
N LYS A 360 -10.21 -7.49 12.33
CA LYS A 360 -9.20 -6.74 13.09
C LYS A 360 -8.83 -5.43 12.41
N ALA A 361 -8.64 -5.44 11.08
CA ALA A 361 -8.36 -4.22 10.33
C ALA A 361 -9.47 -3.18 10.49
N ILE A 362 -10.74 -3.57 10.39
CA ILE A 362 -11.90 -2.69 10.58
C ILE A 362 -12.01 -2.22 12.03
N LYS A 363 -11.71 -3.07 13.02
CA LYS A 363 -11.76 -2.70 14.43
C LYS A 363 -10.71 -1.65 14.81
N ILE A 364 -9.54 -1.71 14.18
CA ILE A 364 -8.43 -0.78 14.41
C ILE A 364 -8.61 0.51 13.59
N ALA A 365 -9.09 0.40 12.35
CA ALA A 365 -9.33 1.56 11.50
C ALA A 365 -10.57 2.36 11.96
N THR A 366 -10.44 3.67 12.11
CA THR A 366 -11.59 4.55 12.34
C THR A 366 -12.42 4.68 11.06
N LYS A 367 -13.72 5.01 11.17
CA LYS A 367 -14.56 5.30 9.99
C LYS A 367 -14.06 6.48 9.14
N THR A 368 -13.22 7.33 9.73
CA THR A 368 -12.55 8.45 9.05
C THR A 368 -11.27 8.04 8.32
N HIS A 369 -10.82 6.79 8.48
CA HIS A 369 -9.64 6.30 7.79
C HIS A 369 -9.89 6.20 6.28
N PRO A 370 -9.01 6.73 5.41
CA PRO A 370 -9.26 6.78 3.97
C PRO A 370 -9.54 5.42 3.32
N HIS A 371 -8.82 4.38 3.74
CA HIS A 371 -9.02 3.00 3.24
C HIS A 371 -10.10 2.20 3.99
N TYR A 372 -10.87 2.82 4.89
CA TYR A 372 -11.93 2.13 5.63
C TYR A 372 -12.96 1.44 4.70
N PRO A 373 -13.47 2.10 3.63
CA PRO A 373 -14.34 1.43 2.65
C PRO A 373 -13.70 0.22 1.97
N THR A 374 -12.39 0.26 1.74
CA THR A 374 -11.64 -0.85 1.14
C THR A 374 -11.60 -2.06 2.07
N TYR A 375 -11.44 -1.84 3.38
CA TYR A 375 -11.48 -2.93 4.37
C TYR A 375 -12.88 -3.56 4.47
N LEU A 376 -13.94 -2.75 4.43
CA LEU A 376 -15.33 -3.25 4.41
C LEU A 376 -15.59 -4.13 3.19
N SER A 377 -15.22 -3.67 1.99
CA SER A 377 -15.35 -4.42 0.74
C SER A 377 -14.51 -5.70 0.75
N SER A 378 -13.30 -5.64 1.31
CA SER A 378 -12.39 -6.78 1.48
C SER A 378 -12.96 -7.85 2.42
N LEU A 379 -13.60 -7.45 3.52
CA LEU A 379 -14.33 -8.36 4.41
C LEU A 379 -15.56 -8.95 3.72
N ALA A 380 -16.33 -8.11 3.01
CA ALA A 380 -17.52 -8.56 2.29
C ALA A 380 -17.19 -9.67 1.29
N ASN A 381 -16.12 -9.52 0.50
CA ASN A 381 -15.68 -10.56 -0.43
C ASN A 381 -15.34 -11.89 0.27
N LYS A 382 -14.72 -11.83 1.47
CA LYS A 382 -14.40 -13.04 2.25
C LYS A 382 -15.67 -13.69 2.83
N LEU A 383 -16.64 -12.90 3.25
CA LEU A 383 -17.95 -13.41 3.72
C LEU A 383 -18.77 -14.01 2.58
N SER A 384 -18.75 -13.43 1.38
CA SER A 384 -19.37 -14.01 0.19
C SER A 384 -18.80 -15.39 -0.12
N LEU A 385 -17.46 -15.54 -0.11
CA LEU A 385 -16.80 -16.84 -0.27
C LEU A 385 -17.18 -17.84 0.84
N ARG A 386 -17.32 -17.37 2.08
CA ARG A 386 -17.76 -18.22 3.19
C ARG A 386 -19.20 -18.71 2.98
N SER A 387 -20.10 -17.87 2.50
CA SER A 387 -21.48 -18.25 2.16
C SER A 387 -21.56 -19.24 1.00
N GLU A 388 -20.69 -19.09 0.00
CA GLU A 388 -20.59 -20.05 -1.11
C GLU A 388 -20.22 -21.44 -0.58
N ARG A 389 -19.25 -21.53 0.34
CA ARG A 389 -18.79 -22.80 0.95
C ARG A 389 -19.81 -23.42 1.90
N THR A 390 -20.35 -22.63 2.82
CA THR A 390 -21.22 -23.10 3.92
C THR A 390 -22.69 -23.21 3.51
N ASN A 391 -23.06 -22.57 2.40
CA ASN A 391 -24.44 -22.32 1.99
C ASN A 391 -25.26 -21.48 2.99
N GLU A 392 -24.59 -20.79 3.92
CA GLU A 392 -25.24 -19.95 4.92
C GLU A 392 -25.45 -18.53 4.37
N VAL A 393 -26.70 -18.16 4.11
CA VAL A 393 -27.07 -16.90 3.43
C VAL A 393 -26.79 -15.66 4.28
N HIS A 394 -26.81 -15.77 5.61
CA HIS A 394 -26.62 -14.61 6.50
C HIS A 394 -25.23 -13.96 6.33
N HIS A 395 -24.23 -14.71 5.87
CA HIS A 395 -22.93 -14.14 5.49
C HIS A 395 -23.01 -13.24 4.25
N LEU A 396 -23.87 -13.56 3.27
CA LEU A 396 -24.14 -12.69 2.12
C LEU A 396 -24.92 -11.44 2.53
N ASP A 397 -25.87 -11.58 3.46
CA ASP A 397 -26.60 -10.42 4.00
C ASP A 397 -25.60 -9.43 4.63
N ARG A 398 -24.69 -9.93 5.48
CA ARG A 398 -23.63 -9.09 6.06
C ARG A 398 -22.66 -8.52 5.01
N ALA A 399 -22.29 -9.30 3.98
CA ALA A 399 -21.43 -8.82 2.90
C ALA A 399 -22.07 -7.65 2.14
N ILE A 400 -23.36 -7.74 1.83
CA ILE A 400 -24.12 -6.69 1.15
C ILE A 400 -24.18 -5.42 2.01
N ASP A 401 -24.48 -5.55 3.31
CA ASP A 401 -24.51 -4.42 4.24
C ASP A 401 -23.15 -3.70 4.32
N LEU A 402 -22.05 -4.46 4.35
CA LEU A 402 -20.69 -3.91 4.37
C LEU A 402 -20.34 -3.16 3.08
N ILE A 403 -20.75 -3.68 1.93
CA ILE A 403 -20.53 -3.00 0.64
C ILE A 403 -21.38 -1.72 0.56
N ASP A 404 -22.61 -1.74 1.07
CA ASP A 404 -23.45 -0.54 1.16
C ASP A 404 -22.83 0.52 2.09
N GLU A 405 -22.30 0.12 3.24
CA GLU A 405 -21.56 1.02 4.13
C GLU A 405 -20.32 1.59 3.43
N ALA A 406 -19.61 0.78 2.63
CA ALA A 406 -18.46 1.24 1.84
C ALA A 406 -18.86 2.28 0.77
N ILE A 407 -19.98 2.07 0.07
CA ILE A 407 -20.50 3.00 -0.95
C ILE A 407 -20.97 4.32 -0.33
N GLN A 408 -21.54 4.27 0.87
CA GLN A 408 -21.99 5.45 1.62
C GLN A 408 -20.86 6.20 2.35
N GLY A 409 -19.65 5.64 2.36
CA GLY A 409 -18.47 6.18 3.04
C GLY A 409 -17.92 7.47 2.42
N THR A 410 -16.73 7.88 2.88
CA THR A 410 -15.93 9.03 2.43
C THR A 410 -15.95 9.21 0.90
N PRO A 411 -15.83 10.44 0.35
CA PRO A 411 -15.88 10.66 -1.10
C PRO A 411 -14.90 9.74 -1.85
N LEU A 412 -15.44 8.79 -2.61
CA LEU A 412 -14.67 7.78 -3.33
C LEU A 412 -14.25 8.30 -4.70
N SER A 413 -13.11 7.81 -5.20
CA SER A 413 -12.80 7.93 -6.63
C SER A 413 -13.84 7.19 -7.46
N ARG A 414 -14.01 7.60 -8.72
CA ARG A 414 -14.94 6.93 -9.65
C ARG A 414 -14.61 5.44 -9.81
N ASP A 415 -13.33 5.10 -9.86
CA ASP A 415 -12.86 3.72 -10.05
C ASP A 415 -13.09 2.86 -8.81
N SER A 416 -12.84 3.40 -7.61
CA SER A 416 -13.15 2.71 -6.35
C SER A 416 -14.66 2.43 -6.21
N LEU A 417 -15.47 3.43 -6.57
CA LEU A 417 -16.92 3.30 -6.55
C LEU A 417 -17.40 2.24 -7.57
N ALA A 418 -16.80 2.18 -8.75
CA ALA A 418 -17.09 1.14 -9.74
C ALA A 418 -16.79 -0.28 -9.20
N ALA A 419 -15.63 -0.47 -8.56
CA ALA A 419 -15.26 -1.75 -7.95
C ALA A 419 -16.26 -2.20 -6.87
N TYR A 420 -16.73 -1.27 -6.02
CA TYR A 420 -17.71 -1.60 -4.98
C TYR A 420 -19.08 -1.95 -5.56
N TYR A 421 -19.54 -1.23 -6.59
CA TYR A 421 -20.76 -1.60 -7.31
C TYR A 421 -20.64 -2.96 -7.99
N ASN A 422 -19.47 -3.31 -8.52
CA ASN A 422 -19.21 -4.64 -9.07
C ASN A 422 -19.32 -5.74 -8.01
N ASN A 423 -18.71 -5.53 -6.84
CA ASN A 423 -18.78 -6.48 -5.72
C ASN A 423 -20.21 -6.61 -5.17
N LEU A 424 -20.97 -5.51 -5.13
CA LEU A 424 -22.39 -5.50 -4.76
C LEU A 424 -23.21 -6.33 -5.75
N GLY A 425 -23.02 -6.11 -7.06
CA GLY A 425 -23.69 -6.88 -8.11
C GLY A 425 -23.40 -8.37 -8.01
N SER A 426 -22.14 -8.74 -7.79
CA SER A 426 -21.72 -10.13 -7.60
C SER A 426 -22.37 -10.78 -6.37
N SER A 427 -22.33 -10.12 -5.21
CA SER A 427 -22.88 -10.66 -3.95
C SER A 427 -24.41 -10.79 -4.00
N LEU A 428 -25.10 -9.81 -4.62
CA LEU A 428 -26.55 -9.87 -4.84
C LEU A 428 -26.92 -10.99 -5.83
N ARG A 429 -26.14 -11.20 -6.89
CA ARG A 429 -26.32 -12.33 -7.83
C ARG A 429 -26.20 -13.66 -7.10
N THR A 430 -25.17 -13.85 -6.28
CA THR A 430 -24.98 -15.08 -5.51
C THR A 430 -26.12 -15.31 -4.52
N ARG A 431 -26.61 -14.25 -3.84
CA ARG A 431 -27.78 -14.36 -2.95
C ARG A 431 -29.05 -14.70 -3.73
N TYR A 432 -29.24 -14.09 -4.89
CA TYR A 432 -30.32 -14.45 -5.81
C TYR A 432 -30.22 -15.93 -6.16
N GLU A 433 -29.10 -16.44 -6.66
CA GLU A 433 -28.92 -17.85 -7.02
C GLU A 433 -29.28 -18.81 -5.88
N LYS A 434 -29.00 -18.45 -4.62
CA LYS A 434 -29.34 -19.29 -3.46
C LYS A 434 -30.82 -19.18 -3.01
N VAL A 435 -31.41 -17.99 -3.04
CA VAL A 435 -32.72 -17.73 -2.39
C VAL A 435 -33.85 -17.45 -3.39
N GLY A 436 -33.54 -16.94 -4.59
CA GLY A 436 -34.51 -16.62 -5.63
C GLY A 436 -35.27 -15.30 -5.40
N ARG A 437 -34.70 -14.34 -4.66
CA ARG A 437 -35.35 -13.03 -4.43
C ARG A 437 -35.22 -12.13 -5.66
N GLU A 438 -36.33 -11.82 -6.31
CA GLU A 438 -36.37 -10.93 -7.48
C GLU A 438 -35.82 -9.51 -7.20
N SER A 439 -35.97 -9.01 -5.97
CA SER A 439 -35.37 -7.73 -5.57
C SER A 439 -33.84 -7.74 -5.69
N ASP A 440 -33.20 -8.90 -5.44
CA ASP A 440 -31.75 -9.02 -5.46
C ASP A 440 -31.20 -8.96 -6.87
N ILE A 441 -31.86 -9.63 -7.82
CA ILE A 441 -31.40 -9.63 -9.20
C ILE A 441 -31.64 -8.28 -9.88
N ALA A 442 -32.77 -7.60 -9.59
CA ALA A 442 -33.02 -6.25 -10.07
C ALA A 442 -31.94 -5.27 -9.58
N ARG A 443 -31.60 -5.36 -8.29
CA ARG A 443 -30.56 -4.53 -7.67
C ARG A 443 -29.15 -4.91 -8.15
N ALA A 444 -28.89 -6.19 -8.42
CA ALA A 444 -27.63 -6.65 -9.00
C ALA A 444 -27.41 -6.05 -10.40
N ILE A 445 -28.44 -6.01 -11.23
CA ILE A 445 -28.40 -5.38 -12.56
C ILE A 445 -28.10 -3.89 -12.44
N GLU A 446 -28.78 -3.18 -11.53
CA GLU A 446 -28.53 -1.76 -11.30
C GLU A 446 -27.07 -1.51 -10.86
N ALA A 447 -26.58 -2.27 -9.88
CA ALA A 447 -25.21 -2.15 -9.38
C ALA A 447 -24.18 -2.46 -10.47
N SER A 448 -24.31 -3.57 -11.19
CA SER A 448 -23.37 -3.93 -12.27
C SER A 448 -23.41 -2.94 -13.44
N ASN A 449 -24.56 -2.33 -13.77
CA ASN A 449 -24.60 -1.24 -14.75
C ASN A 449 -23.85 -0.01 -14.25
N LYS A 450 -24.06 0.41 -12.99
CA LYS A 450 -23.31 1.54 -12.40
C LYS A 450 -21.81 1.30 -12.43
N ALA A 451 -21.34 0.07 -12.16
CA ALA A 451 -19.92 -0.26 -12.26
C ALA A 451 -19.38 -0.05 -13.69
N VAL A 452 -20.11 -0.50 -14.72
CA VAL A 452 -19.73 -0.32 -16.12
C VAL A 452 -19.78 1.16 -16.54
N ASP A 453 -20.81 1.91 -16.15
CA ASP A 453 -21.00 3.32 -16.52
C ASP A 453 -19.97 4.25 -15.86
N LEU A 454 -19.47 3.89 -14.68
CA LEU A 454 -18.43 4.64 -13.98
C LEU A 454 -17.03 4.43 -14.58
N THR A 455 -16.83 3.34 -15.31
CA THR A 455 -15.53 2.87 -15.80
C THR A 455 -15.27 3.31 -17.24
N ALA A 456 -14.09 3.85 -17.52
CA ALA A 456 -13.68 4.21 -18.87
C ALA A 456 -13.49 2.97 -19.76
N ARG A 457 -13.64 3.12 -21.09
CA ARG A 457 -13.59 1.99 -22.03
C ARG A 457 -12.20 1.36 -22.16
N ASP A 458 -11.16 2.12 -21.87
CA ASP A 458 -9.74 1.73 -21.89
C ASP A 458 -9.23 1.30 -20.51
N HIS A 459 -10.07 1.35 -19.47
CA HIS A 459 -9.70 0.92 -18.14
C HIS A 459 -9.48 -0.60 -18.09
N PRO A 460 -8.40 -1.11 -17.47
CA PRO A 460 -8.09 -2.54 -17.44
C PRO A 460 -9.24 -3.44 -16.95
N ASP A 461 -9.98 -2.98 -15.94
CA ASP A 461 -11.06 -3.76 -15.30
C ASP A 461 -12.41 -3.74 -16.03
N ILE A 462 -12.56 -2.97 -17.12
CA ILE A 462 -13.85 -2.87 -17.83
C ILE A 462 -14.35 -4.25 -18.30
N SER A 463 -13.42 -5.13 -18.70
CA SER A 463 -13.72 -6.50 -19.14
C SER A 463 -14.30 -7.34 -17.99
N SER A 464 -13.73 -7.23 -16.80
CA SER A 464 -14.20 -7.91 -15.57
C SER A 464 -15.59 -7.44 -15.15
N TYR A 465 -15.87 -6.13 -15.23
CA TYR A 465 -17.18 -5.59 -14.87
C TYR A 465 -18.26 -5.96 -15.89
N LEU A 466 -17.94 -5.95 -17.19
CA LEU A 466 -18.82 -6.44 -18.24
C LEU A 466 -19.10 -7.95 -18.10
N ASN A 467 -18.11 -8.74 -17.70
CA ASN A 467 -18.30 -10.16 -17.39
C ASN A 467 -19.23 -10.36 -16.17
N THR A 468 -19.08 -9.56 -15.11
CA THR A 468 -19.98 -9.62 -13.96
C THR A 468 -21.42 -9.28 -14.35
N LEU A 469 -21.62 -8.21 -15.13
CA LEU A 469 -22.93 -7.84 -15.66
C LEU A 469 -23.54 -8.94 -16.55
N SER A 470 -22.72 -9.57 -17.40
CA SER A 470 -23.12 -10.71 -18.21
C SER A 470 -23.62 -11.87 -17.34
N ASN A 471 -22.86 -12.24 -16.31
CA ASN A 471 -23.25 -13.31 -15.39
C ASN A 471 -24.55 -12.98 -14.64
N VAL A 472 -24.78 -11.72 -14.24
CA VAL A 472 -26.05 -11.31 -13.62
C VAL A 472 -27.23 -11.58 -14.56
N PHE A 473 -27.15 -11.21 -15.83
CA PHE A 473 -28.19 -11.53 -16.82
C PHE A 473 -28.31 -13.05 -17.04
N GLY A 474 -27.21 -13.78 -17.07
CA GLY A 474 -27.20 -15.24 -17.17
C GLY A 474 -27.93 -15.93 -16.01
N SER A 475 -27.71 -15.51 -14.76
CA SER A 475 -28.40 -16.06 -13.59
C SER A 475 -29.90 -15.76 -13.64
N ARG A 476 -30.30 -14.56 -14.11
CA ARG A 476 -31.73 -14.25 -14.31
C ARG A 476 -32.36 -15.12 -15.39
N PHE A 477 -31.69 -15.28 -16.53
CA PHE A 477 -32.13 -16.18 -17.60
C PHE A 477 -32.35 -17.60 -17.10
N HIS A 478 -31.42 -18.17 -16.32
CA HIS A 478 -31.54 -19.53 -15.80
C HIS A 478 -32.81 -19.81 -14.97
N ARG A 479 -33.44 -18.77 -14.41
CA ARG A 479 -34.70 -18.90 -13.67
C ARG A 479 -35.93 -18.43 -14.44
N ALA A 480 -35.79 -17.37 -15.23
CA ALA A 480 -36.91 -16.71 -15.90
C ALA A 480 -37.12 -17.18 -17.36
N ASP A 481 -36.15 -17.92 -17.93
CA ASP A 481 -36.11 -18.35 -19.33
C ASP A 481 -36.33 -17.20 -20.35
N SER A 482 -35.91 -15.99 -19.99
CA SER A 482 -36.04 -14.79 -20.83
C SER A 482 -34.95 -14.69 -21.90
N LEU A 483 -35.32 -14.84 -23.17
CA LEU A 483 -34.38 -14.67 -24.29
C LEU A 483 -33.69 -13.29 -24.33
N ASP A 484 -34.37 -12.21 -23.90
CA ASP A 484 -33.75 -10.87 -23.80
C ASP A 484 -32.58 -10.86 -22.82
N ASP A 485 -32.67 -11.62 -21.72
CA ASP A 485 -31.57 -11.73 -20.76
C ASP A 485 -30.38 -12.49 -21.33
N LEU A 486 -30.66 -13.56 -22.07
CA LEU A 486 -29.61 -14.31 -22.76
C LEU A 486 -28.90 -13.45 -23.82
N ASP A 487 -29.66 -12.66 -24.57
CA ASP A 487 -29.09 -11.71 -25.54
C ASP A 487 -28.25 -10.62 -24.86
N ARG A 488 -28.70 -10.07 -23.72
CA ARG A 488 -27.92 -9.11 -22.93
C ARG A 488 -26.67 -9.74 -22.31
N CYS A 489 -26.76 -10.99 -21.86
CA CYS A 489 -25.62 -11.77 -21.38
C CYS A 489 -24.54 -11.88 -22.47
N ILE A 490 -24.93 -12.33 -23.67
CA ILE A 490 -24.04 -12.49 -24.84
C ILE A 490 -23.47 -11.12 -25.27
N LYS A 491 -24.30 -10.08 -25.32
CA LYS A 491 -23.85 -8.73 -25.70
C LYS A 491 -22.76 -8.19 -24.78
N ASN A 492 -22.91 -8.36 -23.46
CA ASN A 492 -21.93 -7.86 -22.50
C ASN A 492 -20.65 -8.68 -22.47
N ILE A 493 -20.73 -10.01 -22.58
CA ILE A 493 -19.53 -10.85 -22.64
C ILE A 493 -18.76 -10.64 -23.95
N THR A 494 -19.43 -10.38 -25.08
CA THR A 494 -18.76 -9.96 -26.33
C THR A 494 -17.98 -8.67 -26.14
N LYS A 495 -18.59 -7.64 -25.54
CA LYS A 495 -17.87 -6.38 -25.23
C LYS A 495 -16.67 -6.61 -24.31
N ALA A 496 -16.78 -7.54 -23.34
CA ALA A 496 -15.66 -7.88 -22.46
C ALA A 496 -14.49 -8.48 -23.25
N VAL A 497 -14.77 -9.39 -24.19
CA VAL A 497 -13.75 -10.00 -25.07
C VAL A 497 -13.12 -8.97 -26.02
N GLU A 498 -13.89 -8.01 -26.52
CA GLU A 498 -13.44 -6.93 -27.40
C GLU A 498 -12.56 -5.91 -26.67
N ALA A 499 -12.82 -5.67 -25.37
CA ALA A 499 -12.01 -4.78 -24.54
C ALA A 499 -10.67 -5.38 -24.10
N MET A 500 -10.51 -6.71 -24.14
CA MET A 500 -9.26 -7.37 -23.74
C MET A 500 -8.23 -7.45 -24.87
N PRO A 501 -6.95 -7.11 -24.59
CA PRO A 501 -5.85 -7.38 -25.51
C PRO A 501 -5.76 -8.86 -25.90
N GLN A 502 -5.37 -9.14 -27.15
CA GLN A 502 -5.31 -10.51 -27.70
C GLN A 502 -4.43 -11.46 -26.87
N ASP A 503 -3.36 -10.93 -26.29
CA ASP A 503 -2.36 -11.68 -25.53
C ASP A 503 -2.66 -11.72 -24.02
N HIS A 504 -3.82 -11.23 -23.57
CA HIS A 504 -4.17 -11.26 -22.14
C HIS A 504 -4.44 -12.70 -21.67
N PRO A 505 -3.82 -13.17 -20.55
CA PRO A 505 -3.94 -14.55 -20.07
C PRO A 505 -5.38 -15.02 -19.84
N ASP A 506 -6.22 -14.15 -19.28
CA ASP A 506 -7.62 -14.49 -18.95
C ASP A 506 -8.61 -14.34 -20.11
N ARG A 507 -8.16 -13.89 -21.29
CA ARG A 507 -9.06 -13.65 -22.43
C ARG A 507 -9.79 -14.93 -22.88
N SER A 508 -9.12 -16.07 -22.77
CA SER A 508 -9.68 -17.39 -23.08
C SER A 508 -10.84 -17.78 -22.16
N VAL A 509 -10.82 -17.35 -20.88
CA VAL A 509 -11.87 -17.63 -19.89
C VAL A 509 -13.16 -16.89 -20.26
N ILE A 510 -13.03 -15.61 -20.63
CA ILE A 510 -14.16 -14.79 -21.06
C ILE A 510 -14.72 -15.32 -22.40
N ILE A 511 -13.85 -15.73 -23.32
CA ILE A 511 -14.27 -16.37 -24.58
C ILE A 511 -15.04 -17.68 -24.34
N ASN A 512 -14.59 -18.53 -23.41
CA ASN A 512 -15.31 -19.75 -23.07
C ASN A 512 -16.70 -19.44 -22.49
N SER A 513 -16.81 -18.37 -21.68
CA SER A 513 -18.09 -17.90 -21.14
C SER A 513 -19.03 -17.39 -22.24
N LEU A 514 -18.50 -16.65 -23.22
CA LEU A 514 -19.24 -16.27 -24.44
C LEU A 514 -19.69 -17.51 -25.22
N GLY A 515 -18.81 -18.50 -25.33
CA GLY A 515 -19.09 -19.77 -25.99
C GLY A 515 -20.28 -20.51 -25.36
N ASN A 516 -20.35 -20.55 -24.03
CA ASN A 516 -21.47 -21.15 -23.30
C ASN A 516 -22.78 -20.38 -23.53
N GLY A 517 -22.73 -19.05 -23.53
CA GLY A 517 -23.91 -18.21 -23.81
C GLY A 517 -24.46 -18.45 -25.22
N LEU A 518 -23.59 -18.49 -26.22
CA LEU A 518 -23.97 -18.78 -27.61
C LEU A 518 -24.52 -20.20 -27.79
N ASP A 519 -23.94 -21.20 -27.12
CA ASP A 519 -24.48 -22.56 -27.12
C ASP A 519 -25.90 -22.60 -26.56
N LYS A 520 -26.10 -21.92 -25.42
CA LYS A 520 -27.40 -21.85 -24.77
C LYS A 520 -28.44 -21.15 -25.65
N ARG A 521 -28.06 -20.08 -26.36
CA ARG A 521 -28.97 -19.41 -27.30
C ARG A 521 -29.27 -20.27 -28.51
N PHE A 522 -28.29 -21.04 -28.98
CA PHE A 522 -28.53 -22.05 -30.01
C PHE A 522 -29.51 -23.13 -29.52
N GLU A 523 -29.38 -23.64 -28.29
CA GLU A 523 -30.30 -24.64 -27.76
C GLU A 523 -31.76 -24.19 -27.82
N VAL A 524 -32.01 -22.91 -27.50
CA VAL A 524 -33.36 -22.33 -27.46
C VAL A 524 -33.85 -21.93 -28.85
N THR A 525 -33.01 -21.31 -29.69
CA THR A 525 -33.44 -20.70 -30.96
C THR A 525 -33.17 -21.55 -32.20
N LYS A 526 -32.26 -22.53 -32.10
CA LYS A 526 -31.70 -23.31 -33.21
C LYS A 526 -31.03 -22.46 -34.31
N SER A 527 -30.60 -21.24 -33.99
CA SER A 527 -29.93 -20.32 -34.93
C SER A 527 -28.53 -20.78 -35.34
N ALA A 528 -28.34 -21.18 -36.59
CA ALA A 528 -27.03 -21.63 -37.09
C ALA A 528 -25.90 -20.58 -36.93
N GLY A 529 -26.24 -19.28 -36.99
CA GLY A 529 -25.26 -18.20 -36.84
C GLY A 529 -24.60 -18.13 -35.45
N ASP A 530 -25.29 -18.59 -34.40
CA ASP A 530 -24.75 -18.65 -33.04
C ASP A 530 -23.64 -19.69 -32.92
N ARG A 531 -23.82 -20.84 -33.57
CA ARG A 531 -22.79 -21.88 -33.64
C ARG A 531 -21.56 -21.40 -34.39
N ASP A 532 -21.74 -20.77 -35.54
CA ASP A 532 -20.61 -20.28 -36.34
C ASP A 532 -19.81 -19.23 -35.59
N SER A 533 -20.49 -18.29 -34.94
CA SER A 533 -19.86 -17.28 -34.07
C SER A 533 -19.14 -17.92 -32.88
N GLN A 534 -19.75 -18.90 -32.22
CA GLN A 534 -19.15 -19.63 -31.10
C GLN A 534 -17.83 -20.29 -31.51
N MET A 535 -17.78 -20.93 -32.68
CA MET A 535 -16.57 -21.60 -33.16
C MET A 535 -15.46 -20.63 -33.52
N GLN A 536 -15.77 -19.50 -34.14
CA GLN A 536 -14.77 -18.48 -34.42
C GLN A 536 -14.08 -17.99 -33.15
N TRP A 537 -14.86 -17.71 -32.10
CA TRP A 537 -14.33 -17.30 -30.81
C TRP A 537 -13.52 -18.41 -30.14
N LEU A 538 -14.03 -19.64 -30.08
CA LEU A 538 -13.32 -20.77 -29.46
C LEU A 538 -12.02 -21.14 -30.18
N LEU A 539 -11.98 -21.04 -31.51
CA LEU A 539 -10.74 -21.20 -32.29
C LEU A 539 -9.71 -20.12 -31.96
N GLN A 540 -10.15 -18.88 -31.75
CA GLN A 540 -9.27 -17.80 -31.32
C GLN A 540 -8.70 -18.06 -29.90
N ALA A 541 -9.52 -18.56 -28.98
CA ALA A 541 -9.04 -18.96 -27.64
C ALA A 541 -8.06 -20.13 -27.69
N TRP A 542 -8.32 -21.14 -28.53
CA TRP A 542 -7.41 -22.26 -28.75
C TRP A 542 -6.04 -21.77 -29.26
N ASN A 543 -6.07 -20.93 -30.30
CA ASN A 543 -4.86 -20.46 -30.99
C ASN A 543 -4.09 -19.40 -30.21
N SER A 544 -4.62 -18.90 -29.08
CA SER A 544 -3.93 -17.94 -28.23
C SER A 544 -2.63 -18.54 -27.68
N LYS A 545 -1.52 -17.82 -27.87
CA LYS A 545 -0.22 -18.22 -27.29
C LYS A 545 -0.16 -18.00 -25.78
N ALA A 546 -0.95 -17.05 -25.26
CA ALA A 546 -0.98 -16.66 -23.85
C ALA A 546 -1.90 -17.54 -22.98
N ALA A 547 -2.79 -18.34 -23.58
CA ALA A 547 -3.72 -19.19 -22.85
C ALA A 547 -3.02 -20.40 -22.20
N ALA A 548 -3.39 -20.71 -20.95
CA ALA A 548 -2.90 -21.86 -20.22
C ALA A 548 -3.37 -23.20 -20.85
N PRO A 549 -2.62 -24.31 -20.70
CA PRO A 549 -2.99 -25.61 -21.27
C PRO A 549 -4.40 -26.10 -20.86
N SER A 550 -4.82 -25.83 -19.63
CA SER A 550 -6.18 -26.17 -19.14
C SER A 550 -7.29 -25.41 -19.88
N GLN A 551 -7.05 -24.14 -20.21
CA GLN A 551 -7.98 -23.29 -20.95
C GLN A 551 -8.08 -23.78 -22.41
N LYS A 552 -6.95 -24.12 -23.04
CA LYS A 552 -6.91 -24.70 -24.38
C LYS A 552 -7.62 -26.04 -24.47
N ASN A 553 -7.49 -26.90 -23.45
CA ASN A 553 -8.20 -28.18 -23.39
C ASN A 553 -9.73 -28.01 -23.32
N THR A 554 -10.20 -26.94 -22.67
CA THR A 554 -11.65 -26.64 -22.59
C THR A 554 -12.17 -26.21 -23.96
N SER A 555 -11.50 -25.23 -24.59
CA SER A 555 -11.83 -24.82 -25.97
C SER A 555 -11.69 -25.99 -26.95
N SER A 556 -10.73 -26.89 -26.70
CA SER A 556 -10.54 -28.12 -27.47
C SER A 556 -11.70 -29.08 -27.39
N TRP A 557 -12.21 -29.31 -26.20
CA TRP A 557 -13.33 -30.20 -25.99
C TRP A 557 -14.56 -29.72 -26.74
N PHE A 558 -14.86 -28.42 -26.71
CA PHE A 558 -15.97 -27.83 -27.47
C PHE A 558 -15.77 -27.92 -29.00
N CYS A 559 -14.56 -27.62 -29.50
CA CYS A 559 -14.25 -27.79 -30.92
C CYS A 559 -14.43 -29.25 -31.37
N CYS A 560 -13.94 -30.22 -30.58
CA CYS A 560 -14.08 -31.65 -30.86
C CYS A 560 -15.54 -32.14 -30.79
N LEU A 561 -16.30 -31.68 -29.79
CA LEU A 561 -17.72 -31.98 -29.64
C LEU A 561 -18.49 -31.53 -30.89
N ARG A 562 -18.18 -30.34 -31.42
CA ARG A 562 -18.80 -29.83 -32.65
C ARG A 562 -18.45 -30.66 -33.89
N ILE A 563 -17.17 -31.04 -34.08
CA ILE A 563 -16.77 -31.91 -35.19
C ILE A 563 -17.57 -33.23 -35.13
N HIS A 564 -17.78 -33.75 -33.93
CA HIS A 564 -18.56 -34.97 -33.72
C HIS A 564 -20.07 -34.78 -34.01
N THR A 565 -20.67 -33.67 -33.56
CA THR A 565 -22.09 -33.38 -33.78
C THR A 565 -22.42 -32.99 -35.22
N ALA A 566 -21.54 -32.24 -35.90
CA ALA A 566 -21.70 -31.86 -37.30
C ALA A 566 -21.63 -33.09 -38.23
N LYS A 567 -20.72 -34.03 -37.94
CA LYS A 567 -20.65 -35.33 -38.62
C LYS A 567 -21.92 -36.17 -38.40
N ARG A 568 -22.56 -36.08 -37.24
CA ARG A 568 -23.84 -36.77 -36.96
C ARG A 568 -25.06 -36.12 -37.61
N MET A 569 -25.06 -34.81 -37.83
CA MET A 569 -26.18 -34.06 -38.44
C MET A 569 -26.10 -33.93 -39.96
N GLY A 570 -25.05 -34.46 -40.61
CA GLY A 570 -24.91 -34.42 -42.07
C GLY A 570 -24.50 -33.06 -42.64
N GLU A 571 -24.10 -32.11 -41.79
CA GLU A 571 -23.62 -30.77 -42.18
C GLU A 571 -22.15 -30.84 -42.64
N GLY A 572 -21.91 -31.53 -43.74
CA GLY A 572 -20.58 -31.91 -44.22
C GLY A 572 -19.76 -30.82 -44.94
N GLN A 573 -20.14 -29.53 -44.88
CA GLN A 573 -19.50 -28.50 -45.73
C GLN A 573 -18.78 -27.35 -45.03
N CYS A 574 -18.75 -27.25 -43.69
CA CYS A 574 -18.10 -26.12 -43.01
C CYS A 574 -16.87 -26.46 -42.17
N ILE A 575 -16.34 -27.69 -42.22
CA ILE A 575 -15.21 -28.09 -41.36
C ILE A 575 -14.08 -28.67 -42.21
N ALA A 576 -13.38 -27.80 -42.92
CA ALA A 576 -12.09 -28.08 -43.52
C ALA A 576 -11.19 -26.84 -43.39
N ALA A 577 -10.74 -26.56 -42.17
CA ALA A 577 -9.55 -25.76 -41.85
C ALA A 577 -9.12 -26.08 -40.42
#